data_AF-A0A959PH28-F1
#
_entry.id   AF-A0A959PH28-F1
#
_cell.length_a   1.000
_cell.length_b   1.000
_cell.length_c   1.000
_cell.angle_alpha   90.00
_cell.angle_beta   90.00
_cell.angle_gamma   90.00
#
_symmetry.space_group_name_H-M   'P 1'
#
loop_
_entity.id
_entity.type
_entity.pdbx_description
1 polymer ?
#
loop_
_entity_poly.entity_id
_entity_poly.type
_entity_poly.pdbx_seq_one_letter_code
_entity_poly.pdbx_strand_id
1 'polypeptide(L)'
;TASIIARIAPSEEDPMLAAGMFVEAEIISQSFDALALPEEAIVERDGSFLVLAKNPGSETIQFTEVEVLPGAHSNGYIEIKNAAKLDPSASFLAKGAFDLIAE
;
A
#
# COMPACT_ATOMS: atom_id res chain seq x y z
N THR A 1 -16.83 20.69 -1.65
CA THR A 1 -16.86 20.19 -3.04
C THR A 1 -15.61 20.66 -3.72
N ALA A 2 -14.81 19.78 -4.30
CA ALA A 2 -13.63 20.16 -5.08
C ALA A 2 -14.01 20.17 -6.56
N SER A 3 -13.78 21.27 -7.26
CA SER A 3 -13.99 21.39 -8.69
C SER A 3 -12.63 21.51 -9.37
N ILE A 4 -12.34 20.59 -10.29
CA ILE A 4 -11.08 20.57 -11.05
C ILE A 4 -11.40 21.00 -12.49
N ILE A 5 -10.70 22.01 -12.99
CA ILE A 5 -10.79 22.47 -14.37
C ILE A 5 -9.38 22.40 -14.96
N ALA A 6 -9.17 21.50 -15.91
CA ALA A 6 -7.88 21.35 -16.60
C ALA A 6 -7.97 21.93 -18.02
N ARG A 7 -6.95 22.68 -18.42
CA ARG A 7 -6.77 23.18 -19.79
C ARG A 7 -5.37 22.82 -20.25
N ILE A 8 -5.29 22.12 -21.39
CA ILE A 8 -4.02 21.78 -22.03
C ILE A 8 -3.86 22.70 -23.23
N ALA A 9 -2.74 23.41 -23.28
CA ALA A 9 -2.35 24.21 -24.43
C ALA A 9 -1.12 23.52 -25.06
N PRO A 10 -1.19 23.08 -26.33
CA PRO A 10 -0.02 22.53 -26.99
C PRO A 10 1.05 23.63 -27.14
N SER A 11 2.28 23.35 -26.71
CA SER A 11 3.46 24.19 -26.95
C SER A 11 4.15 23.77 -28.25
N GLU A 12 4.83 24.71 -28.92
CA GLU A 12 5.61 24.39 -30.14
C GLU A 12 6.79 23.44 -29.86
N GLU A 13 7.17 23.29 -28.59
CA GLU A 13 8.21 22.40 -28.10
C GLU A 13 7.70 20.96 -27.83
N ASP A 14 6.38 20.74 -27.85
CA ASP A 14 5.75 19.44 -27.63
C ASP A 14 4.74 19.11 -28.76
N PRO A 15 5.23 18.92 -30.01
CA PRO A 15 4.39 18.72 -31.20
C PRO A 15 3.61 17.39 -31.20
N MET A 16 3.79 16.55 -30.16
CA MET A 16 3.20 15.22 -30.08
C MET A 16 1.74 15.21 -29.62
N LEU A 17 1.15 16.33 -29.19
CA LEU A 17 -0.26 16.41 -28.82
C LEU A 17 -1.11 16.90 -30.00
N ALA A 18 -1.52 15.97 -30.86
CA ALA A 18 -2.42 16.26 -31.97
C ALA A 18 -3.89 16.30 -31.54
N ALA A 19 -4.70 17.04 -32.29
CA ALA A 19 -6.16 17.02 -32.12
C ALA A 19 -6.69 15.59 -32.29
N GLY A 20 -7.46 15.11 -31.30
CA GLY A 20 -7.99 13.74 -31.26
C GLY A 20 -7.21 12.76 -30.39
N MET A 21 -6.12 13.18 -29.75
CA MET A 21 -5.41 12.36 -28.76
C MET A 21 -6.08 12.38 -27.39
N PHE A 22 -5.95 11.27 -26.67
CA PHE A 22 -6.36 11.15 -25.28
C PHE A 22 -5.16 11.43 -24.39
N VAL A 23 -5.42 12.09 -23.27
CA VAL A 23 -4.42 12.36 -22.22
C VAL A 23 -4.89 11.69 -20.94
N GLU A 24 -3.94 11.09 -20.23
CA GLU A 24 -4.14 10.60 -18.88
C GLU A 24 -3.51 11.62 -17.92
N ALA A 25 -4.27 12.04 -16.92
CA ALA A 25 -3.82 13.01 -15.93
C ALA A 25 -4.06 12.42 -14.54
N GLU A 26 -3.00 12.30 -13.76
CA GLU A 26 -3.06 11.88 -12.37
C GLU A 26 -3.07 13.11 -11.46
N ILE A 27 -3.94 13.10 -10.44
CA ILE A 27 -4.09 14.22 -9.50
C ILE A 27 -3.77 13.71 -8.10
N ILE A 28 -2.65 14.17 -7.55
CA ILE A 28 -2.27 13.92 -6.16
C ILE A 28 -2.99 14.95 -5.28
N SER A 29 -4.08 14.54 -4.62
CA SER A 29 -4.87 15.43 -3.76
C SER A 29 -4.28 15.59 -2.36
N GLN A 30 -3.53 14.61 -1.89
CA GLN A 30 -2.95 14.58 -0.56
C GLN A 30 -1.73 13.66 -0.54
N SER A 31 -0.72 14.01 0.23
CA SER A 31 0.45 13.18 0.50
C SER A 31 0.74 13.22 2.00
N PHE A 32 1.04 12.06 2.57
CA PHE A 32 1.42 11.92 3.96
C PHE A 32 2.28 10.68 4.13
N ASP A 33 3.18 10.73 5.11
CA ASP A 33 3.97 9.56 5.50
C ASP A 33 3.17 8.72 6.49
N ALA A 34 3.11 7.42 6.24
CA ALA A 34 2.54 6.46 7.16
C ALA A 34 3.30 5.13 7.10
N LEU A 35 3.25 4.37 8.19
CA LEU A 35 3.72 3.00 8.17
C LEU A 35 2.79 2.17 7.29
N ALA A 36 3.37 1.57 6.26
CA ALA A 36 2.64 0.78 5.29
C ALA A 36 3.35 -0.54 5.06
N LEU A 37 2.57 -1.57 4.74
CA LEU A 37 3.06 -2.88 4.34
C LEU A 37 2.62 -3.16 2.90
N PRO A 38 3.36 -4.00 2.15
CA PRO A 38 2.91 -4.47 0.84
C PRO A 38 1.53 -5.12 0.95
N GLU A 39 0.68 -4.95 -0.04
CA GLU A 39 -0.65 -5.58 -0.05
C GLU A 39 -0.57 -7.11 0.10
N GLU A 40 0.46 -7.72 -0.49
CA GLU A 40 0.74 -9.16 -0.42
C GLU A 40 1.09 -9.67 1.00
N ALA A 41 1.40 -8.75 1.93
CA ALA A 41 1.73 -9.08 3.32
C ALA A 41 0.49 -9.12 4.22
N ILE A 42 -0.63 -8.55 3.77
CA ILE A 42 -1.87 -8.45 4.54
C ILE A 42 -2.82 -9.56 4.10
N VAL A 43 -3.28 -10.37 5.05
CA VAL A 43 -4.24 -11.44 4.80
C VAL A 43 -5.56 -11.13 5.49
N GLU A 44 -6.65 -11.18 4.74
CA GLU A 44 -7.99 -11.09 5.30
C GLU A 44 -8.47 -12.50 5.69
N ARG A 45 -8.85 -12.68 6.95
CA ARG A 45 -9.46 -13.93 7.47
C ARG A 45 -10.63 -13.56 8.38
N ASP A 46 -11.81 -14.10 8.07
CA ASP A 46 -13.05 -13.87 8.84
C ASP A 46 -13.40 -12.38 9.08
N GLY A 47 -13.03 -11.50 8.14
CA GLY A 47 -13.27 -10.05 8.23
C GLY A 47 -12.24 -9.26 9.06
N SER A 48 -11.22 -9.93 9.61
CA SER A 48 -10.05 -9.30 10.23
C SER A 48 -8.85 -9.33 9.27
N PHE A 49 -8.01 -8.30 9.33
CA PHE A 49 -6.77 -8.22 8.56
C PHE A 49 -5.58 -8.58 9.45
N LEU A 50 -4.74 -9.49 8.97
CA LEU A 50 -3.66 -10.12 9.71
C LEU A 50 -2.35 -9.95 8.95
N VAL A 51 -1.25 -9.81 9.68
CA VAL A 51 0.12 -9.83 9.15
C VAL A 51 0.97 -10.81 9.96
N LEU A 52 2.00 -11.37 9.32
CA LEU A 52 2.92 -12.30 9.95
C LEU A 52 4.18 -11.57 10.42
N ALA A 53 4.39 -11.49 11.73
CA ALA A 53 5.59 -10.96 12.35
C ALA A 53 6.57 -12.10 12.70
N LYS A 54 7.83 -12.00 12.28
CA LYS A 54 8.88 -12.97 12.60
C LYS A 54 9.33 -12.80 14.06
N ASN A 55 9.37 -13.90 14.81
CA ASN A 55 9.88 -13.88 16.18
C ASN A 55 11.42 -13.72 16.20
N PRO A 56 11.97 -12.73 16.93
CA PRO A 56 13.41 -12.56 17.05
C PRO A 56 13.99 -13.67 17.95
N GLY A 57 14.99 -14.39 17.43
CA GLY A 57 15.82 -15.31 18.23
C GLY A 57 15.43 -16.80 18.20
N SER A 58 14.49 -17.21 17.35
CA SER A 58 14.18 -18.64 17.17
C SER A 58 15.07 -19.25 16.08
N GLU A 59 15.71 -20.40 16.34
CA GLU A 59 16.50 -21.17 15.35
C GLU A 59 15.61 -21.68 14.19
N THR A 60 14.30 -21.70 14.40
CA THR A 60 13.28 -22.00 13.40
C THR A 60 12.52 -20.73 13.03
N ILE A 61 12.13 -20.59 11.76
CA ILE A 61 11.34 -19.44 11.30
C ILE A 61 9.93 -19.59 11.88
N GLN A 62 9.65 -18.87 12.97
CA GLN A 62 8.33 -18.80 13.59
C GLN A 62 7.71 -17.44 13.32
N PHE A 63 6.46 -17.46 12.85
CA PHE A 63 5.66 -16.28 12.62
C PHE A 63 4.53 -16.20 13.65
N THR A 64 4.24 -14.98 14.08
CA THR A 64 3.11 -14.67 14.94
C THR A 64 2.13 -13.83 14.12
N GLU A 65 0.85 -14.22 14.12
CA GLU A 65 -0.21 -13.43 13.50
C GLU A 65 -0.49 -12.18 14.34
N VAL A 66 -0.51 -11.02 13.70
CA VAL A 66 -0.81 -9.74 14.32
C VAL A 66 -1.94 -9.07 13.56
N GLU A 67 -2.99 -8.69 14.29
CA GLU A 67 -4.14 -8.00 13.70
C GLU A 67 -3.81 -6.54 13.37
N VAL A 68 -4.14 -6.12 12.15
CA VAL A 68 -3.89 -4.79 11.61
C VAL A 68 -5.17 -4.13 11.12
N LEU A 69 -5.17 -2.80 11.09
CA LEU A 69 -6.25 -1.99 10.54
C LEU A 69 -5.76 -1.32 9.25
N PRO A 70 -6.20 -1.79 8.06
CA PRO A 70 -5.78 -1.19 6.81
C PRO A 70 -6.36 0.24 6.64
N GLY A 71 -5.56 1.10 6.02
CA GLY A 71 -5.82 2.51 5.80
C GLY A 71 -5.92 2.88 4.33
N ALA A 72 -5.22 3.93 3.91
CA ALA A 72 -5.07 4.30 2.51
C ALA A 72 -4.24 3.25 1.74
N HIS A 73 -4.60 3.06 0.46
CA HIS A 73 -3.89 2.17 -0.45
C HIS A 73 -3.19 3.04 -1.50
N SER A 74 -1.90 2.81 -1.74
CA SER A 74 -1.14 3.56 -2.74
C SER A 74 0.02 2.74 -3.26
N ASN A 75 0.16 2.64 -4.59
CA ASN A 75 1.29 1.97 -5.25
C ASN A 75 1.60 0.54 -4.76
N GLY A 76 0.58 -0.27 -4.45
CA GLY A 76 0.75 -1.65 -3.95
C GLY A 76 1.11 -1.75 -2.47
N TYR A 77 1.03 -0.64 -1.73
CA TYR A 77 1.19 -0.58 -0.28
C TYR A 77 -0.13 -0.20 0.38
N ILE A 78 -0.34 -0.73 1.58
CA ILE A 78 -1.50 -0.46 2.42
C ILE A 78 -1.01 0.14 3.73
N GLU A 79 -1.50 1.33 4.06
CA GLU A 79 -1.29 2.00 5.35
C GLU A 79 -1.81 1.13 6.49
N ILE A 80 -1.07 1.10 7.60
CA ILE A 80 -1.50 0.44 8.84
C ILE A 80 -1.90 1.50 9.87
N LYS A 81 -3.21 1.71 10.07
CA LYS A 81 -3.74 2.72 11.00
C LYS A 81 -3.39 2.47 12.46
N ASN A 82 -3.22 1.20 12.84
CA ASN A 82 -2.82 0.80 14.18
C ASN A 82 -1.31 0.54 14.31
N ALA A 83 -0.48 1.12 13.44
CA ALA A 83 0.97 0.87 13.45
C ALA A 83 1.66 1.21 14.77
N ALA A 84 1.09 2.09 15.60
CA ALA A 84 1.59 2.36 16.95
C ALA A 84 1.56 1.14 17.89
N LYS A 85 0.78 0.11 17.57
CA LYS A 85 0.75 -1.18 18.29
C LYS A 85 1.75 -2.19 17.74
N LEU A 86 2.33 -1.94 16.58
CA LEU A 86 3.34 -2.79 15.97
C LEU A 86 4.71 -2.42 16.55
N ASP A 87 5.54 -3.41 16.82
CA ASP A 87 6.93 -3.17 17.18
C ASP A 87 7.67 -2.66 15.92
N PRO A 88 8.24 -1.45 15.93
CA PRO A 88 8.98 -0.91 14.79
C PRO A 88 10.24 -1.72 14.45
N SER A 89 10.71 -2.57 15.36
CA SER A 89 11.85 -3.48 15.15
C SER A 89 11.43 -4.86 14.66
N ALA A 90 10.12 -5.16 14.58
CA ALA A 90 9.64 -6.44 14.09
C ALA A 90 9.85 -6.56 12.58
N SER A 91 10.28 -7.75 12.15
CA SER A 91 10.36 -8.08 10.72
C SER A 91 9.06 -8.74 10.29
N PHE A 92 8.39 -8.16 9.30
CA PHE A 92 7.15 -8.71 8.76
C PHE A 92 7.41 -9.48 7.47
N LEU A 93 6.58 -10.50 7.21
CA LEU A 93 6.63 -11.23 5.96
C LEU A 93 6.01 -10.39 4.84
N ALA A 94 6.85 -9.90 3.93
CA ALA A 94 6.44 -9.00 2.85
C ALA A 94 5.72 -9.68 1.67
N LYS A 95 5.88 -11.00 1.51
CA LYS A 95 5.31 -11.81 0.42
C LYS A 95 5.00 -13.22 0.88
N GLY A 96 3.92 -13.81 0.37
CA GLY A 96 3.54 -15.19 0.69
C GLY A 96 2.93 -15.36 2.07
N ALA A 97 2.42 -14.28 2.69
CA ALA A 97 1.69 -14.38 3.95
C ALA A 97 0.43 -15.24 3.80
N PHE A 98 -0.21 -15.20 2.62
CA PHE A 98 -1.34 -16.06 2.30
C PHE A 98 -0.99 -17.56 2.34
N ASP A 99 0.16 -17.96 1.79
CA ASP A 99 0.56 -19.36 1.69
C ASP A 99 0.80 -19.99 3.07
N LEU A 100 1.28 -19.21 4.05
CA LEU A 100 1.56 -19.69 5.41
C LEU A 100 0.33 -19.66 6.33
N ILE A 101 -0.66 -18.83 6.01
CA ILE A 101 -1.91 -18.67 6.78
C ILE A 101 -2.97 -19.66 6.28
N ALA A 102 -2.85 -20.14 5.04
CA ALA A 102 -3.75 -21.11 4.43
C ALA A 102 -3.41 -22.59 4.75
N GLU A 103 -2.27 -22.86 5.39
CA GLU A 103 -1.83 -24.19 5.85
C GLU A 103 -2.09 -24.40 7.35
#